data_AF-A0A9E0GB33-F1
#
_entry.id   AF-A0A9E0GB33-F1
#
_cell.length_a   1.000
_cell.length_b   1.000
_cell.length_c   1.000
_cell.angle_alpha   90.00
_cell.angle_beta   90.00
_cell.angle_gamma   90.00
#
_symmetry.space_group_name_H-M   'P 1'
#
loop_
_entity.id
_entity.type
_entity.pdbx_description
1 polymer ?
#
loop_
_entity_poly.entity_id
_entity_poly.type
_entity_poly.pdbx_seq_one_letter_code
_entity_poly.pdbx_strand_id
1 'polypeptide(L)'
;MNKQSISEQYSQEKRTDILLIMNKGDNKIYGMKGVGKYDEFETAEVNLKNQEQFKLFDKNGSFLMEFLIEFFSSMQNPIQFRFFIVPQSQAVELSDKIQSGVNNSSKEDKSLVQKYELQIDHLSGRLKAGNENFDIQRKPEQLKTPAKSKGVKR
;
A
#
# COMPACT_ATOMS: atom_id res chain seq x y z
N MET A 1 -0.86 21.92 41.66
CA MET A 1 -0.38 20.54 41.47
C MET A 1 -1.42 19.82 40.60
N ASN A 2 -1.40 20.07 39.28
CA ASN A 2 -2.40 19.54 38.36
C ASN A 2 -1.92 18.21 37.78
N LYS A 3 -2.44 17.11 38.33
CA LYS A 3 -2.53 15.84 37.63
C LYS A 3 -3.79 15.90 36.76
N GLN A 4 -3.65 16.29 35.50
CA GLN A 4 -4.70 16.11 34.49
C GLN A 4 -4.12 15.28 33.33
N SER A 5 -4.58 14.03 33.31
CA SER A 5 -4.83 13.16 32.16
C SER A 5 -3.75 13.06 31.07
N ILE A 6 -2.87 12.07 31.25
CA ILE A 6 -1.97 11.53 30.22
C ILE A 6 -2.72 10.56 29.25
N SER A 7 -4.05 10.42 29.39
CA SER A 7 -4.82 9.35 28.72
C SER A 7 -5.47 9.72 27.38
N GLU A 8 -5.28 10.92 26.84
CA GLU A 8 -5.95 11.33 25.58
C GLU A 8 -5.01 11.53 24.37
N GLN A 9 -3.71 11.23 24.51
CA GLN A 9 -2.74 11.35 23.41
C GLN A 9 -2.32 10.01 22.75
N TYR A 10 -2.95 8.88 23.09
CA TYR A 10 -2.66 7.56 22.49
C TYR A 10 -3.67 7.08 21.43
N SER A 11 -4.55 7.96 20.92
CA SER A 11 -5.50 7.62 19.85
C SER A 11 -5.48 8.56 18.65
N GLN A 12 -4.33 9.13 18.34
CA GLN A 12 -3.94 9.22 16.93
C GLN A 12 -3.47 7.82 16.56
N GLU A 13 -4.41 6.92 16.21
CA GLU A 13 -4.07 5.66 15.54
C GLU A 13 -3.09 6.03 14.44
N LYS A 14 -1.80 5.72 14.61
CA LYS A 14 -0.83 5.85 13.54
C LYS A 14 -1.32 4.89 12.47
N ARG A 15 -2.05 5.41 11.49
CA ARG A 15 -2.58 4.64 10.38
C ARG A 15 -1.39 4.29 9.51
N THR A 16 -0.75 3.20 9.89
CA THR A 16 0.35 2.58 9.16
C THR A 16 -0.22 1.81 8.00
N ASP A 17 0.44 1.95 6.87
CA ASP A 17 0.18 1.18 5.68
C ASP A 17 1.27 0.10 5.54
N ILE A 18 0.96 -0.99 4.86
CA ILE A 18 1.91 -2.03 4.45
C ILE A 18 2.01 -2.07 2.93
N LEU A 19 3.18 -2.48 2.44
CA LEU A 19 3.39 -2.72 1.02
C LEU A 19 3.21 -4.21 0.74
N LEU A 20 2.27 -4.53 -0.13
CA LEU A 20 2.08 -5.85 -0.70
C LEU A 20 2.74 -5.91 -2.07
N ILE A 21 3.31 -7.06 -2.39
CA ILE A 21 3.93 -7.36 -3.68
C ILE A 21 3.30 -8.60 -4.28
N MET A 22 3.12 -8.59 -5.59
CA MET A 22 2.69 -9.76 -6.34
C MET A 22 3.50 -9.90 -7.61
N ASN A 23 3.99 -11.10 -7.86
CA ASN A 23 4.63 -11.44 -9.11
C ASN A 23 3.57 -11.74 -10.18
N LYS A 24 3.73 -11.17 -11.38
CA LYS A 24 2.83 -11.44 -12.52
C LYS A 24 2.90 -12.90 -13.00
N GLY A 25 3.99 -13.63 -12.69
CA GLY A 25 4.18 -15.03 -13.07
C GLY A 25 3.33 -16.02 -12.24
N ASP A 26 3.29 -15.86 -10.92
CA ASP A 26 2.54 -16.75 -10.02
C ASP A 26 1.21 -16.16 -9.53
N ASN A 27 0.98 -14.85 -9.74
CA ASN A 27 -0.20 -14.11 -9.29
C ASN A 27 -0.51 -14.26 -7.79
N LYS A 28 0.49 -14.53 -6.94
CA LYS A 28 0.32 -14.58 -5.49
C LYS A 28 0.77 -13.30 -4.81
N ILE A 29 -0.04 -12.86 -3.84
CA ILE A 29 0.20 -11.68 -3.04
C ILE A 29 0.98 -12.04 -1.78
N TYR A 30 2.04 -11.29 -1.50
CA TYR A 30 2.82 -11.39 -0.28
C TYR A 30 3.01 -10.01 0.36
N GLY A 31 3.22 -9.98 1.67
CA GLY A 31 3.58 -8.77 2.40
C GLY A 31 5.09 -8.57 2.40
N MET A 32 5.54 -7.34 2.18
CA MET A 32 6.96 -6.99 2.20
C MET A 32 7.48 -6.85 3.63
N LYS A 33 8.58 -7.55 3.92
CA LYS A 33 9.37 -7.41 5.14
C LYS A 33 10.56 -6.47 4.93
N GLY A 34 11.20 -6.57 3.76
CA GLY A 34 12.39 -5.80 3.42
C GLY A 34 12.90 -6.06 2.01
N VAL A 35 13.97 -5.36 1.63
CA VAL A 35 14.78 -5.66 0.44
C VAL A 35 15.94 -6.55 0.88
N GLY A 36 16.07 -7.73 0.28
CA GLY A 36 17.18 -8.64 0.52
C GLY A 36 18.42 -8.27 -0.28
N LYS A 37 19.44 -9.14 -0.29
CA LYS A 37 20.63 -8.96 -1.14
C LYS A 37 20.39 -9.56 -2.52
N TYR A 38 20.96 -8.94 -3.57
CA TYR A 38 21.03 -9.50 -4.94
C TYR A 38 19.66 -9.89 -5.56
N ASP A 39 18.81 -8.89 -5.85
CA ASP A 39 17.48 -9.09 -6.48
C ASP A 39 16.45 -9.91 -5.65
N GLU A 40 16.75 -10.31 -4.42
CA GLU A 40 15.81 -11.04 -3.54
C GLU A 40 14.98 -10.11 -2.63
N PHE A 41 13.73 -10.49 -2.37
CA PHE A 41 12.85 -9.82 -1.39
C PHE A 41 12.68 -10.68 -0.16
N GLU A 42 12.63 -10.02 0.98
CA GLU A 42 12.06 -10.64 2.17
C GLU A 42 10.56 -10.41 2.14
N THR A 43 9.81 -11.48 1.87
CA THR A 43 8.35 -11.47 1.89
C THR A 43 7.84 -12.53 2.86
N ALA A 44 6.59 -12.39 3.27
CA ALA A 44 5.87 -13.44 3.97
C ALA A 44 4.39 -13.45 3.56
N GLU A 45 3.72 -14.57 3.79
CA GLU A 45 2.28 -14.68 3.59
C GLU A 45 1.55 -13.66 4.46
N VAL A 46 0.55 -12.99 3.87
CA VAL A 46 -0.25 -11.97 4.56
C VAL A 46 -1.23 -12.66 5.49
N ASN A 47 -0.83 -12.83 6.75
CA ASN A 47 -1.66 -13.39 7.80
C ASN A 47 -1.36 -12.71 9.14
N LEU A 48 -2.23 -12.93 10.13
CA LEU A 48 -2.11 -12.31 11.46
C LEU A 48 -0.79 -12.67 12.16
N LYS A 49 -0.23 -13.87 11.91
CA LYS A 49 1.03 -14.31 12.55
C LYS A 49 2.26 -13.58 12.00
N ASN A 50 2.19 -13.15 10.73
CA ASN A 50 3.28 -12.46 10.05
C ASN A 50 3.13 -10.94 10.06
N GLN A 51 2.02 -10.40 10.59
CA GLN A 51 1.69 -8.98 10.52
C GLN A 51 2.77 -8.07 11.14
N GLU A 52 3.43 -8.52 12.20
CA GLU A 52 4.51 -7.79 12.88
C GLU A 52 5.83 -7.82 12.12
N GLN A 53 5.98 -8.71 11.12
CA GLN A 53 7.18 -8.81 10.31
C GLN A 53 7.17 -7.86 9.10
N PHE A 54 6.02 -7.28 8.77
CA PHE A 54 5.89 -6.42 7.61
C PHE A 54 6.44 -5.02 7.87
N LYS A 55 7.05 -4.45 6.83
CA LYS A 55 7.47 -3.05 6.84
C LYS A 55 6.23 -2.15 6.90
N LEU A 56 6.18 -1.33 7.94
CA LEU A 56 5.12 -0.35 8.15
C LEU A 56 5.56 1.00 7.60
N PHE A 57 4.64 1.69 6.93
CA PHE A 57 4.87 3.00 6.33
C PHE A 57 3.84 3.97 6.88
N ASP A 58 4.29 5.13 7.37
CA ASP A 58 3.39 6.22 7.70
C ASP A 58 2.85 6.88 6.43
N LYS A 59 1.64 7.45 6.50
CA LYS A 59 0.96 8.12 5.38
C LYS A 59 1.75 9.24 4.70
N ASN A 60 2.81 9.73 5.36
CA ASN A 60 3.69 10.80 4.88
C ASN A 60 4.66 10.35 3.77
N GLY A 61 4.73 9.05 3.45
CA GLY A 61 5.30 8.55 2.21
C GLY A 61 6.83 8.58 2.08
N SER A 62 7.55 9.35 2.91
CA SER A 62 9.02 9.47 2.82
C SER A 62 9.74 8.12 2.97
N PHE A 63 9.36 7.30 3.95
CA PHE A 63 9.95 5.97 4.16
C PHE A 63 9.55 4.95 3.08
N LEU A 64 8.37 5.10 2.48
CA LEU A 64 7.96 4.25 1.37
C LEU A 64 8.77 4.59 0.11
N MET A 65 9.04 5.87 -0.10
CA MET A 65 9.78 6.35 -1.26
C MET A 65 11.23 5.88 -1.23
N GLU A 66 11.90 6.04 -0.08
CA GLU A 66 13.26 5.53 0.15
C GLU A 66 13.33 4.02 -0.10
N PHE A 67 12.35 3.28 0.43
CA PHE A 67 12.24 1.85 0.21
C PHE A 67 12.07 1.50 -1.27
N LEU A 68 11.18 2.17 -2.01
CA LEU A 68 10.97 1.92 -3.43
C LEU A 68 12.22 2.29 -4.24
N ILE A 69 12.95 3.34 -3.89
CA ILE A 69 14.21 3.67 -4.58
C ILE A 69 15.24 2.56 -4.39
N GLU A 70 15.45 2.11 -3.15
CA GLU A 70 16.36 1.00 -2.85
C GLU A 70 15.94 -0.28 -3.58
N PHE A 71 14.64 -0.57 -3.56
CA PHE A 71 14.03 -1.73 -4.21
C PHE A 71 14.21 -1.75 -5.73
N PHE A 72 13.87 -0.65 -6.41
CA PHE A 72 13.94 -0.58 -7.87
C PHE A 72 15.38 -0.48 -8.36
N SER A 73 16.27 0.15 -7.59
CA SER A 73 17.70 0.24 -7.90
C SER A 73 18.41 -1.11 -7.78
N SER A 74 17.94 -1.98 -6.88
CA SER A 74 18.47 -3.33 -6.70
C SER A 74 17.95 -4.34 -7.73
N MET A 75 16.99 -3.94 -8.58
CA MET A 75 16.29 -4.86 -9.47
C MET A 75 16.64 -4.73 -10.93
N GLN A 76 16.91 -5.87 -11.58
CA GLN A 76 17.04 -5.93 -13.03
C GLN A 76 15.69 -5.63 -13.73
N ASN A 77 14.61 -6.34 -13.35
CA ASN A 77 13.31 -6.26 -14.03
C ASN A 77 12.12 -5.98 -13.07
N PRO A 78 11.99 -4.76 -12.51
CA PRO A 78 10.95 -4.47 -11.53
C PRO A 78 9.52 -4.46 -12.09
N ILE A 79 9.34 -4.35 -13.41
CA ILE A 79 8.03 -4.36 -14.08
C ILE A 79 7.28 -5.71 -13.99
N GLN A 80 7.96 -6.78 -13.55
CA GLN A 80 7.34 -8.09 -13.36
C GLN A 80 6.46 -8.17 -12.11
N PHE A 81 6.51 -7.16 -11.26
CA PHE A 81 5.75 -7.10 -10.01
C PHE A 81 4.64 -6.07 -10.08
N ARG A 82 3.58 -6.31 -9.30
CA ARG A 82 2.54 -5.35 -8.95
C ARG A 82 2.65 -5.07 -7.46
N PHE A 83 2.45 -3.81 -7.09
CA PHE A 83 2.57 -3.35 -5.71
C PHE A 83 1.24 -2.79 -5.25
N PHE A 84 0.87 -3.07 -3.99
CA PHE A 84 -0.36 -2.57 -3.41
C PHE A 84 -0.07 -1.97 -2.04
N ILE A 85 -0.61 -0.79 -1.77
CA ILE A 85 -0.57 -0.20 -0.43
C ILE A 85 -1.89 -0.49 0.24
N VAL A 86 -1.86 -1.12 1.42
CA VAL A 86 -3.06 -1.38 2.20
C VAL A 86 -2.86 -0.95 3.66
N PRO A 87 -3.90 -0.49 4.36
CA PRO A 87 -3.81 -0.23 5.80
C PRO A 87 -3.43 -1.49 6.56
N GLN A 88 -2.50 -1.40 7.53
CA GLN A 88 -2.06 -2.54 8.31
C GLN A 88 -3.24 -3.27 8.99
N SER A 89 -4.22 -2.53 9.49
CA SER A 89 -5.40 -3.09 10.16
C SER A 89 -6.31 -3.91 9.24
N GLN A 90 -6.24 -3.68 7.93
CA GLN A 90 -7.05 -4.38 6.92
C GLN A 90 -6.19 -5.25 6.00
N ALA A 91 -4.91 -5.45 6.33
CA ALA A 91 -3.93 -6.14 5.50
C ALA A 91 -4.41 -7.51 5.02
N VAL A 92 -4.86 -8.36 5.96
CA VAL A 92 -5.30 -9.73 5.68
C VAL A 92 -6.52 -9.71 4.76
N GLU A 93 -7.59 -9.01 5.17
CA GLU A 93 -8.83 -8.93 4.38
C GLU A 93 -8.61 -8.36 2.97
N LEU A 94 -7.84 -7.27 2.85
CA LEU A 94 -7.57 -6.64 1.56
C LEU A 94 -6.67 -7.52 0.70
N SER A 95 -5.71 -8.24 1.28
CA SER A 95 -4.89 -9.18 0.51
C SER A 95 -5.74 -10.29 -0.10
N ASP A 96 -6.69 -10.87 0.63
CA ASP A 96 -7.60 -11.89 0.09
C ASP A 96 -8.53 -11.32 -1.00
N LYS A 97 -9.03 -10.10 -0.81
CA LYS A 97 -9.87 -9.42 -1.81
C LYS A 97 -9.09 -9.09 -3.08
N ILE A 98 -7.87 -8.56 -2.96
CA ILE A 98 -7.01 -8.27 -4.10
C ILE A 98 -6.61 -9.58 -4.79
N GLN A 99 -6.27 -10.64 -4.04
CA GLN A 99 -5.94 -11.96 -4.57
C GLN A 99 -7.10 -12.55 -5.36
N SER A 100 -8.30 -12.47 -4.80
CA SER A 100 -9.54 -12.89 -5.46
C SER A 100 -9.80 -12.07 -6.72
N GLY A 101 -9.56 -10.75 -6.69
CA GLY A 101 -9.77 -9.89 -7.84
C GLY A 101 -8.72 -9.95 -8.93
N VAL A 102 -7.51 -10.44 -8.60
CA VAL A 102 -6.51 -10.80 -9.61
C VAL A 102 -6.90 -12.10 -10.30
N ASN A 103 -7.41 -13.07 -9.54
CA ASN A 103 -7.82 -14.36 -10.07
C ASN A 103 -9.16 -14.28 -10.84
N ASN A 104 -10.04 -13.35 -10.46
CA ASN A 104 -11.35 -13.17 -11.09
C ASN A 104 -11.34 -12.05 -12.14
N SER A 105 -12.10 -12.25 -13.22
CA SER A 105 -12.22 -11.25 -14.30
C SER A 105 -13.36 -10.23 -14.11
N SER A 106 -14.08 -10.26 -12.97
CA SER A 106 -15.21 -9.37 -12.71
C SER A 106 -14.81 -7.89 -12.63
N LYS A 107 -15.69 -6.99 -13.07
CA LYS A 107 -15.42 -5.54 -13.13
C LYS A 107 -15.31 -4.90 -11.74
N GLU A 108 -16.06 -5.41 -10.77
CA GLU A 108 -16.06 -4.89 -9.39
C GLU A 108 -14.75 -5.20 -8.68
N ASP A 109 -14.27 -6.44 -8.80
CA ASP A 109 -13.01 -6.87 -8.23
C ASP A 109 -11.80 -6.16 -8.86
N LYS A 110 -11.81 -5.94 -10.19
CA LYS A 110 -10.77 -5.16 -10.88
C LYS A 110 -10.67 -3.73 -10.36
N SER A 111 -11.81 -3.12 -10.00
CA SER A 111 -11.82 -1.76 -9.46
C SER A 111 -11.17 -1.69 -8.08
N LEU A 112 -11.33 -2.74 -7.27
CA LEU A 112 -10.69 -2.86 -5.96
C LEU A 112 -9.17 -3.04 -6.10
N VAL A 113 -8.72 -3.95 -6.98
CA VAL A 113 -7.29 -4.16 -7.26
C VAL A 113 -6.64 -2.83 -7.67
N GLN A 114 -7.22 -2.13 -8.64
CA GLN A 114 -6.68 -0.87 -9.16
C GLN A 114 -6.71 0.28 -8.13
N LYS A 115 -7.55 0.20 -7.10
CA LYS A 115 -7.64 1.22 -6.05
C LYS A 115 -6.41 1.19 -5.14
N TYR A 116 -5.94 0.00 -4.79
CA TYR A 116 -4.79 -0.19 -3.91
C TYR A 116 -3.47 -0.35 -4.68
N GLU A 117 -3.54 -0.62 -5.99
CA GLU A 117 -2.37 -0.78 -6.86
C GLU A 117 -1.59 0.53 -7.04
N LEU A 118 -0.27 0.44 -6.83
CA LEU A 118 0.67 1.49 -7.18
C LEU A 118 1.00 1.43 -8.67
N GLN A 119 0.80 2.57 -9.34
CA GLN A 119 1.15 2.75 -10.75
C GLN A 119 2.66 2.99 -10.91
N ILE A 120 3.44 1.93 -10.68
CA ILE A 120 4.90 1.97 -10.72
C ILE A 120 5.49 1.98 -12.14
N ASP A 121 4.74 1.59 -13.18
CA ASP A 121 5.26 1.52 -14.56
C ASP A 121 5.87 2.85 -15.00
N HIS A 122 5.20 3.96 -14.68
CA HIS A 122 5.62 5.32 -15.03
C HIS A 122 6.72 5.88 -14.10
N LEU A 123 6.88 5.29 -12.91
CA LEU A 123 7.86 5.71 -11.92
C LEU A 123 9.13 4.86 -11.95
N SER A 124 9.08 3.65 -12.51
CA SER A 124 10.14 2.65 -12.47
C SER A 124 11.49 3.18 -12.96
N GLY A 125 11.53 3.86 -14.12
CA GLY A 125 12.76 4.46 -14.65
C GLY A 125 13.32 5.59 -13.76
N ARG A 126 12.45 6.29 -13.03
CA ARG A 126 12.84 7.39 -12.13
C ARG A 126 13.25 6.89 -10.75
N LEU A 127 12.61 5.83 -10.25
CA LEU A 127 12.99 5.12 -9.03
C LEU A 127 14.37 4.45 -9.20
N LYS A 128 14.65 3.88 -10.38
CA LYS A 128 15.99 3.39 -10.74
C LYS A 128 17.04 4.50 -10.83
N ALA A 129 16.64 5.71 -11.17
CA ALA A 129 17.53 6.87 -11.23
C ALA A 129 17.77 7.50 -9.84
N GLY A 130 17.18 6.96 -8.76
CA GLY A 130 17.39 7.44 -7.40
C GLY A 130 16.74 8.79 -7.10
N ASN A 131 15.68 9.18 -7.80
CA ASN A 131 15.06 10.49 -7.62
C ASN A 131 13.94 10.43 -6.56
N GLU A 132 14.05 11.27 -5.53
CA GLU A 132 13.16 11.28 -4.37
C GLU A 132 11.94 12.22 -4.51
N ASN A 133 11.89 13.05 -5.57
CA ASN A 133 10.83 14.06 -5.75
C ASN A 133 9.62 13.52 -6.54
N PHE A 134 8.91 12.51 -6.03
CA PHE A 134 7.63 12.09 -6.62
C PHE A 134 6.51 11.97 -5.60
N ASP A 135 5.34 12.48 -5.98
CA ASP A 135 4.09 12.19 -5.30
C ASP A 135 3.66 10.78 -5.69
N ILE A 136 3.68 9.85 -4.73
CA ILE A 136 3.05 8.54 -4.92
C ILE A 136 1.55 8.80 -4.97
N GLN A 137 1.02 8.99 -6.19
CA GLN A 137 -0.41 9.12 -6.42
C GLN A 137 -1.12 7.84 -5.98
N ARG A 138 -1.50 7.78 -4.71
CA ARG A 138 -2.56 6.89 -4.25
C ARG A 138 -3.80 7.34 -4.99
N LYS A 139 -4.41 6.45 -5.79
CA LYS A 139 -5.69 6.75 -6.44
C LYS A 139 -6.64 7.21 -5.32
N PRO A 140 -7.03 8.49 -5.28
CA PRO A 140 -7.79 8.98 -4.14
C PRO A 140 -9.06 8.16 -4.07
N GLU A 141 -9.32 7.62 -2.88
CA GLU A 141 -10.60 7.06 -2.55
C GLU A 141 -11.62 8.15 -2.88
N GLN A 142 -12.36 7.98 -3.98
CA GLN A 142 -13.54 8.77 -4.27
C GLN A 142 -14.52 8.40 -3.16
N LEU A 143 -14.36 9.04 -2.00
CA LEU A 143 -15.32 9.06 -0.93
C LEU A 143 -16.56 9.67 -1.59
N LYS A 144 -17.48 8.81 -2.03
CA LYS A 144 -18.81 9.24 -2.46
C LYS A 144 -19.50 9.78 -1.22
N THR A 145 -19.23 11.04 -0.90
CA THR A 145 -20.18 11.83 -0.13
C THR A 145 -21.34 12.12 -1.07
N PRO A 146 -22.58 11.70 -0.76
CA PRO A 146 -23.73 12.23 -1.46
C PRO A 146 -23.89 13.68 -1.00
N ALA A 147 -23.36 14.62 -1.80
CA ALA A 147 -23.50 16.03 -1.52
C ALA A 147 -24.83 16.57 -2.09
N LYS A 148 -25.62 17.11 -1.14
CA LYS A 148 -26.57 18.23 -1.26
C LYS A 148 -28.03 17.95 -1.65
N SER A 149 -28.85 18.00 -0.60
CA SER A 149 -29.88 19.02 -0.37
C SER A 149 -30.62 19.56 -1.60
N LYS A 150 -31.85 19.09 -1.80
CA LYS A 150 -32.89 19.95 -2.40
C LYS A 150 -33.49 20.80 -1.30
N GLY A 151 -33.26 22.11 -1.45
CA GLY A 151 -33.69 23.14 -0.51
C GLY A 151 -35.20 23.25 -0.37
N VAL A 152 -35.56 23.63 0.85
CA VAL A 152 -36.79 24.34 1.21
C VAL A 152 -36.95 25.52 0.26
N LYS A 153 -38.06 25.58 -0.47
CA LYS A 153 -38.61 26.85 -0.97
C LYS A 153 -39.78 27.23 -0.08
N ARG A 154 -39.68 28.44 0.47
CA ARG A 154 -40.76 29.22 1.06
C ARG A 154 -41.80 29.55 0.00
#